data_AF-A0A967XSC4-F1
#
_entry.id   AF-A0A967XSC4-F1
#
_cell.length_a   1.000
_cell.length_b   1.000
_cell.length_c   1.000
_cell.angle_alpha   90.00
_cell.angle_beta   90.00
_cell.angle_gamma   90.00
#
_symmetry.space_group_name_H-M   'P 1'
#
loop_
_entity.id
_entity.type
_entity.pdbx_description
1 polymer ?
#
loop_
_entity_poly.entity_id
_entity_poly.type
_entity_poly.pdbx_seq_one_letter_code
_entity_poly.pdbx_strand_id
1 'polypeptide(L)'
;MSGQITNNPDAGNLYNGAIIIDSATTGEFRDPAFTPHAFAEMCQQVYAEGNTIGAVHDWTDEGDSAWGMVNGVCSIVRVALRAIYDAGDNPTAADVHAALANLGPVDTGALTPGSISPGKTQIDDAIQTLDFVFPCDLPLPFTRDAGDPVCVTGRGDWRPAPR
;
A
#
# COMPACT_ATOMS: atom_id res chain seq x y z
N MET A 1 -5.37 -10.58 -9.93
CA MET A 1 -4.08 -10.90 -10.56
C MET A 1 -3.29 -11.74 -9.55
N SER A 2 -3.65 -13.03 -9.42
CA SER A 2 -2.97 -13.95 -8.49
C SER A 2 -1.94 -14.78 -9.27
N GLY A 3 -0.84 -15.18 -8.63
CA GLY A 3 0.03 -16.25 -9.10
C GLY A 3 1.19 -15.94 -10.07
N GLN A 4 1.72 -14.72 -10.18
CA GLN A 4 2.82 -14.49 -11.14
C GLN A 4 4.18 -15.16 -10.76
N ILE A 5 4.48 -15.33 -9.47
CA ILE A 5 5.77 -15.91 -9.05
C ILE A 5 5.65 -17.40 -8.70
N THR A 6 4.52 -17.85 -8.16
CA THR A 6 4.27 -19.27 -7.88
C THR A 6 4.28 -20.13 -9.14
N ASN A 7 3.78 -19.58 -10.25
CA ASN A 7 3.67 -20.28 -11.53
C ASN A 7 4.94 -20.17 -12.38
N ASN A 8 6.01 -19.56 -11.86
CA ASN A 8 7.30 -19.46 -12.53
C ASN A 8 8.46 -19.65 -11.53
N PRO A 9 8.78 -20.90 -11.17
CA PRO A 9 9.88 -21.21 -10.24
C PRO A 9 11.24 -20.65 -10.68
N ASP A 10 11.48 -20.52 -11.98
CA ASP A 10 12.73 -19.93 -12.49
C ASP A 10 12.83 -18.44 -12.14
N ALA A 11 11.72 -17.70 -12.26
CA ALA A 11 11.65 -16.31 -11.81
C ALA A 11 11.77 -16.21 -10.28
N GLY A 12 11.11 -17.08 -9.53
CA GLY A 12 11.23 -17.14 -8.07
C GLY A 12 12.66 -17.38 -7.62
N ASN A 13 13.35 -18.35 -8.21
CA ASN A 13 14.76 -18.63 -7.93
C ASN A 13 15.70 -17.50 -8.35
N LEU A 14 15.43 -16.82 -9.48
CA LEU A 14 16.25 -15.70 -9.96
C LEU A 14 16.29 -14.55 -8.94
N TYR A 15 15.17 -14.25 -8.30
CA TYR A 15 15.06 -13.15 -7.34
C TYR A 15 15.20 -13.61 -5.87
N ASN A 16 15.45 -14.89 -5.62
CA ASN A 16 15.58 -15.39 -4.26
C ASN A 16 16.74 -14.71 -3.51
N GLY A 17 16.47 -14.16 -2.32
CA GLY A 17 17.41 -13.38 -1.54
C GLY A 17 17.58 -11.94 -2.01
N ALA A 18 16.78 -11.49 -2.99
CA ALA A 18 16.78 -10.09 -3.41
C ALA A 18 16.29 -9.18 -2.29
N ILE A 19 16.86 -7.98 -2.28
CA ILE A 19 16.45 -6.88 -1.41
C ILE A 19 15.58 -5.93 -2.24
N ILE A 20 14.42 -5.58 -1.72
CA ILE A 20 13.51 -4.61 -2.31
C ILE A 20 13.54 -3.34 -1.44
N ILE A 21 13.61 -2.18 -2.08
CA ILE A 21 13.45 -0.89 -1.40
C ILE A 21 12.11 -0.31 -1.82
N ASP A 22 11.22 -0.13 -0.86
CA ASP A 22 9.82 0.23 -1.12
C ASP A 22 9.26 1.08 0.03
N SER A 23 8.19 1.82 -0.24
CA SER A 23 7.39 2.55 0.74
C SER A 23 6.14 1.77 1.19
N ALA A 24 5.89 0.59 0.61
CA ALA A 24 4.78 -0.26 1.01
C ALA A 24 5.04 -0.98 2.34
N THR A 25 3.98 -1.16 3.13
CA THR A 25 3.96 -1.99 4.36
C THR A 25 3.80 -3.50 4.07
N THR A 26 4.31 -3.95 2.92
CA THR A 26 4.10 -5.31 2.42
C THR A 26 4.65 -6.33 3.40
N GLY A 27 3.77 -7.19 3.90
CA GLY A 27 4.14 -8.29 4.78
C GLY A 27 4.25 -7.95 6.27
N GLU A 28 4.03 -6.69 6.66
CA GLU A 28 4.02 -6.26 8.07
C GLU A 28 2.87 -6.92 8.86
N PHE A 29 1.77 -7.26 8.20
CA PHE A 29 0.64 -7.99 8.79
C PHE A 29 1.01 -9.36 9.38
N ARG A 30 2.22 -9.86 9.13
CA ARG A 30 2.75 -11.09 9.74
C ARG A 30 3.37 -10.88 11.12
N ASP A 31 3.66 -9.65 11.50
CA ASP A 31 4.09 -9.36 12.87
C ASP A 31 2.94 -9.74 13.82
N PRO A 32 3.14 -10.60 14.83
CA PRO A 32 2.13 -10.92 15.82
C PRO A 32 1.59 -9.69 16.58
N ALA A 33 2.33 -8.59 16.60
CA ALA A 33 1.94 -7.31 17.17
C ALA A 33 1.31 -6.36 16.14
N PHE A 34 1.12 -6.78 14.88
CA PHE A 34 0.50 -5.95 13.87
C PHE A 34 -0.93 -5.59 14.26
N THR A 35 -1.23 -4.31 14.15
CA THR A 35 -2.58 -3.76 14.24
C THR A 35 -2.77 -2.80 13.09
N PRO A 36 -3.87 -2.90 12.31
CA PRO A 36 -4.17 -1.92 11.29
C PRO A 36 -4.17 -0.50 11.85
N HIS A 37 -3.65 0.43 11.08
CA HIS A 37 -3.72 1.84 11.44
C HIS A 37 -5.15 2.37 11.26
N ALA A 38 -5.54 3.38 12.06
CA ALA A 38 -6.87 3.99 11.99
C ALA A 38 -7.26 4.50 10.58
N PHE A 39 -6.28 4.90 9.77
CA PHE A 39 -6.52 5.26 8.37
C PHE A 39 -7.02 4.07 7.54
N ALA A 40 -6.41 2.89 7.72
CA ALA A 40 -6.82 1.68 7.01
C ALA A 40 -8.23 1.24 7.44
N GLU A 41 -8.53 1.29 8.74
CA GLU A 41 -9.87 0.99 9.26
C GLU A 41 -10.94 1.93 8.68
N MET A 42 -10.67 3.24 8.64
CA MET A 42 -11.57 4.22 8.03
C MET A 42 -11.79 3.93 6.54
N CYS A 43 -10.72 3.63 5.79
CA CYS A 43 -10.84 3.30 4.36
C CYS A 43 -11.72 2.06 4.14
N GLN A 44 -11.61 1.07 5.01
CA GLN A 44 -12.37 -0.16 4.92
C GLN A 44 -13.83 0.03 5.31
N GLN A 45 -14.10 0.84 6.32
CA GLN A 45 -15.44 1.26 6.65
C GLN A 45 -16.11 1.98 5.47
N VAL A 46 -15.44 2.97 4.87
CA VAL A 46 -15.97 3.73 3.73
C VAL A 46 -16.23 2.81 2.53
N TYR A 47 -15.32 1.88 2.26
CA TYR A 47 -15.51 0.89 1.20
C TYR A 47 -16.73 0.00 1.49
N ALA A 48 -16.85 -0.54 2.70
CA ALA A 48 -17.97 -1.40 3.09
C ALA A 48 -19.32 -0.68 3.03
N GLU A 49 -19.39 0.58 3.44
CA GLU A 49 -20.61 1.42 3.36
C GLU A 49 -21.04 1.68 1.91
N GLY A 50 -20.08 1.83 0.99
CA GLY A 50 -20.33 2.06 -0.43
C GLY A 50 -20.49 0.79 -1.27
N ASN A 51 -20.11 -0.38 -0.73
CA ASN A 51 -20.08 -1.62 -1.51
C ASN A 51 -21.44 -2.31 -1.56
N THR A 52 -22.09 -2.25 -2.73
CA THR A 52 -23.38 -2.91 -2.99
C THR A 52 -23.28 -4.39 -3.35
N ILE A 53 -22.06 -4.90 -3.59
CA ILE A 53 -21.79 -6.30 -3.94
C ILE A 53 -21.61 -7.16 -2.69
N GLY A 54 -21.39 -6.55 -1.52
CA GLY A 54 -21.25 -7.24 -0.24
C GLY A 54 -19.90 -7.93 -0.01
N ALA A 55 -18.90 -7.65 -0.86
CA ALA A 55 -17.53 -8.08 -0.63
C ALA A 55 -16.90 -7.23 0.50
N VAL A 56 -16.85 -7.77 1.71
CA VAL A 56 -16.07 -7.16 2.80
C VAL A 56 -14.68 -7.78 2.78
N HIS A 57 -13.68 -6.96 3.04
CA HIS A 57 -12.29 -7.41 3.11
C HIS A 57 -11.81 -7.34 4.55
N ASP A 58 -10.97 -8.27 4.97
CA ASP A 58 -10.31 -8.27 6.29
C ASP A 58 -8.82 -8.57 6.12
N TRP A 59 -7.96 -7.92 6.92
CA TRP A 59 -6.53 -8.22 6.94
C TRP A 59 -6.24 -9.55 7.66
N THR A 60 -7.15 -10.04 8.50
CA THR A 60 -7.06 -11.36 9.12
C THR A 60 -7.58 -12.48 8.22
N ASP A 61 -8.25 -12.13 7.12
CA ASP A 61 -8.74 -13.12 6.17
C ASP A 61 -7.60 -13.61 5.27
N GLU A 62 -7.55 -14.94 5.14
CA GLU A 62 -6.51 -15.63 4.40
C GLU A 62 -6.40 -15.18 2.95
N GLY A 63 -5.34 -14.44 2.65
CA GLY A 63 -5.01 -14.06 1.28
C GLY A 63 -5.91 -13.02 0.67
N ASP A 64 -6.63 -12.28 1.50
CA ASP A 64 -7.35 -11.11 1.06
C ASP A 64 -6.39 -9.95 0.73
N SER A 65 -5.76 -10.05 -0.44
CA SER A 65 -4.98 -8.96 -1.01
C SER A 65 -5.82 -7.71 -1.29
N ALA A 66 -7.14 -7.85 -1.36
CA ALA A 66 -8.02 -6.72 -1.62
C ALA A 66 -8.11 -5.81 -0.38
N TRP A 67 -7.80 -6.29 0.83
CA TRP A 67 -7.62 -5.40 1.98
C TRP A 67 -6.57 -4.31 1.71
N GLY A 68 -5.39 -4.72 1.25
CA GLY A 68 -4.32 -3.79 0.86
C GLY A 68 -4.72 -2.87 -0.30
N MET A 69 -5.45 -3.41 -1.29
CA MET A 69 -5.93 -2.63 -2.43
C MET A 69 -6.93 -1.54 -2.04
N VAL A 70 -7.88 -1.82 -1.15
CA VAL A 70 -8.82 -0.81 -0.66
C VAL A 70 -8.06 0.35 0.00
N ASN A 71 -7.08 0.04 0.84
CA ASN A 71 -6.25 1.06 1.49
C ASN A 71 -5.46 1.91 0.48
N GLY A 72 -4.87 1.28 -0.53
CA GLY A 72 -4.13 1.97 -1.59
C GLY A 72 -5.03 2.91 -2.42
N VAL A 73 -6.19 2.42 -2.88
CA VAL A 73 -7.13 3.23 -3.66
C VAL A 73 -7.70 4.37 -2.82
N CYS A 74 -8.10 4.09 -1.59
CA CYS A 74 -8.59 5.11 -0.65
C CYS A 74 -7.57 6.23 -0.44
N SER A 75 -6.29 5.90 -0.27
CA SER A 75 -5.21 6.89 -0.17
C SER A 75 -5.11 7.79 -1.41
N ILE A 76 -5.10 7.20 -2.61
CA ILE A 76 -5.01 7.95 -3.87
C ILE A 76 -6.22 8.89 -4.03
N VAL A 77 -7.43 8.39 -3.77
CA VAL A 77 -8.67 9.19 -3.89
C VAL A 77 -8.67 10.34 -2.89
N ARG A 78 -8.24 10.12 -1.64
CA ARG A 78 -8.16 11.19 -0.63
C ARG A 78 -7.19 12.29 -1.00
N VAL A 79 -6.02 11.94 -1.55
CA VAL A 79 -5.05 12.93 -2.07
C VAL A 79 -5.66 13.74 -3.22
N ALA A 80 -6.33 13.07 -4.16
CA ALA A 80 -7.00 13.75 -5.28
C ALA A 80 -8.13 14.68 -4.80
N LEU A 81 -8.97 14.22 -3.87
CA LEU A 81 -10.05 15.03 -3.29
C LEU A 81 -9.51 16.23 -2.51
N ARG A 82 -8.37 16.07 -1.82
CA ARG A 82 -7.72 17.19 -1.14
C ARG A 82 -7.24 18.24 -2.13
N ALA A 83 -6.65 17.83 -3.26
CA ALA A 83 -6.23 18.76 -4.31
C ALA A 83 -7.42 19.51 -4.92
N ILE A 84 -8.54 18.82 -5.15
CA ILE A 84 -9.77 19.44 -5.65
C ILE A 84 -10.32 20.45 -4.63
N TYR A 85 -10.33 20.09 -3.35
CA TYR A 85 -10.78 20.98 -2.27
C TYR A 85 -9.91 22.24 -2.16
N ASP A 86 -8.58 22.09 -2.18
CA ASP A 86 -7.64 23.20 -2.07
C ASP A 86 -7.62 24.09 -3.33
N ALA A 87 -8.10 23.60 -4.48
CA ALA A 87 -8.26 24.39 -5.71
C ALA A 87 -9.44 25.37 -5.67
N GLY A 88 -10.34 25.28 -4.68
CA GLY A 88 -11.46 26.19 -4.49
C GLY A 88 -12.69 25.88 -5.36
N ASP A 89 -13.64 26.82 -5.39
CA ASP A 89 -14.94 26.63 -6.07
C ASP A 89 -14.81 26.69 -7.60
N ASN A 90 -15.48 25.74 -8.28
CA ASN A 90 -15.46 25.59 -9.75
C ASN A 90 -14.05 25.60 -10.37
N PRO A 91 -13.13 24.75 -9.88
CA PRO A 91 -11.74 24.79 -10.30
C PRO A 91 -11.61 24.32 -11.74
N THR A 92 -10.67 24.91 -12.47
CA THR A 92 -10.20 24.35 -13.74
C THR A 92 -9.28 23.16 -13.46
N ALA A 93 -9.01 22.34 -14.48
CA ALA A 93 -8.00 21.29 -14.35
C ALA A 93 -6.62 21.87 -13.97
N ALA A 94 -6.27 23.05 -14.48
CA ALA A 94 -5.01 23.72 -14.15
C ALA A 94 -4.94 24.12 -12.67
N ASP A 95 -6.05 24.57 -12.08
CA ASP A 95 -6.12 24.91 -10.65
C ASP A 95 -5.91 23.66 -9.78
N VAL A 96 -6.56 22.53 -10.13
CA VAL A 96 -6.36 21.26 -9.43
C VAL A 96 -4.91 20.76 -9.55
N HIS A 97 -4.30 20.88 -10.73
CA HIS A 97 -2.89 20.52 -10.92
C HIS A 97 -1.95 21.41 -10.10
N ALA A 98 -2.22 22.72 -10.04
CA ALA A 98 -1.45 23.65 -9.24
C ALA A 98 -1.59 23.38 -7.74
N ALA A 99 -2.80 23.09 -7.26
CA ALA A 99 -3.05 22.66 -5.89
C ALA A 99 -2.31 21.35 -5.58
N LEU A 100 -2.47 20.33 -6.44
CA LEU A 100 -1.80 19.04 -6.28
C LEU A 100 -0.28 19.17 -6.19
N ALA A 101 0.33 19.95 -7.07
CA ALA A 101 1.79 20.14 -7.09
C ALA A 101 2.35 20.82 -5.84
N ASN A 102 1.49 21.47 -5.03
CA ASN A 102 1.86 22.22 -3.83
C ASN A 102 1.12 21.70 -2.57
N LEU A 103 0.61 20.47 -2.59
CA LEU A 103 -0.22 19.93 -1.50
C LEU A 103 0.50 19.89 -0.15
N GLY A 104 1.84 19.79 -0.17
CA GLY A 104 2.64 19.64 1.04
C GLY A 104 2.46 18.27 1.67
N PRO A 105 2.46 18.16 3.02
CA PRO A 105 2.28 16.89 3.71
C PRO A 105 0.95 16.21 3.38
N VAL A 106 0.99 14.89 3.19
CA VAL A 106 -0.19 14.05 2.93
C VAL A 106 -0.15 12.78 3.76
N ASP A 107 -1.32 12.29 4.13
CA ASP A 107 -1.47 10.94 4.70
C ASP A 107 -1.50 9.92 3.56
N THR A 108 -0.53 9.00 3.53
CA THR A 108 -0.55 7.87 2.59
C THR A 108 -1.11 6.61 3.26
N GLY A 109 -1.36 5.57 2.45
CA GLY A 109 -1.76 4.26 2.95
C GLY A 109 -0.78 3.76 4.00
N ALA A 110 -1.30 3.23 5.10
CA ALA A 110 -0.56 2.81 6.29
C ALA A 110 0.12 3.91 7.13
N LEU A 111 -0.28 5.18 6.98
CA LEU A 111 0.28 6.32 7.73
C LEU A 111 1.78 6.54 7.51
N THR A 112 2.33 6.02 6.42
CA THR A 112 3.69 6.35 6.00
C THR A 112 3.76 7.86 5.76
N PRO A 113 4.76 8.59 6.28
CA PRO A 113 4.90 10.00 5.99
C PRO A 113 4.99 10.22 4.48
N GLY A 114 4.19 11.15 3.96
CA GLY A 114 4.22 11.53 2.55
C GLY A 114 4.12 13.04 2.36
N SER A 115 4.60 13.49 1.21
CA SER A 115 4.46 14.88 0.79
C SER A 115 4.48 15.01 -0.73
N ILE A 116 3.77 16.02 -1.22
CA ILE A 116 3.79 16.44 -2.61
C ILE A 116 4.29 17.88 -2.67
N SER A 117 5.42 18.07 -3.33
CA SER A 117 6.04 19.38 -3.49
C SER A 117 6.79 19.47 -4.82
N PRO A 118 7.00 20.68 -5.37
CA PRO A 118 7.74 20.85 -6.62
C PRO A 118 9.11 20.18 -6.57
N GLY A 119 9.46 19.44 -7.62
CA GLY A 119 10.75 18.76 -7.75
C GLY A 119 10.82 17.37 -7.10
N LYS A 120 9.81 16.96 -6.33
CA LYS A 120 9.73 15.61 -5.78
C LYS A 120 9.06 14.67 -6.79
N THR A 121 9.62 13.47 -6.98
CA THR A 121 9.14 12.52 -7.99
C THR A 121 8.19 11.44 -7.44
N GLN A 122 8.09 11.32 -6.11
CA GLN A 122 7.30 10.30 -5.41
C GLN A 122 6.59 10.92 -4.21
N ILE A 123 5.48 10.33 -3.77
CA ILE A 123 4.70 10.86 -2.63
C ILE A 123 5.37 10.51 -1.31
N ASP A 124 5.90 9.30 -1.16
CA ASP A 124 6.40 8.83 0.13
C ASP A 124 7.67 9.58 0.58
N ASP A 125 7.76 9.88 1.87
CA ASP A 125 8.93 10.47 2.53
C ASP A 125 9.71 9.41 3.33
N ALA A 126 9.21 8.18 3.40
CA ALA A 126 9.87 7.07 4.07
C ALA A 126 9.86 5.82 3.19
N ILE A 127 10.94 5.06 3.28
CA ILE A 127 11.13 3.77 2.62
C ILE A 127 11.65 2.77 3.65
N GLN A 128 11.42 1.49 3.41
CA GLN A 128 11.98 0.39 4.17
C GLN A 128 12.65 -0.62 3.24
N THR A 129 13.30 -1.59 3.85
CA THR A 129 13.84 -2.77 3.20
C THR A 129 12.83 -3.90 3.30
N LEU A 130 12.54 -4.55 2.17
CA LEU A 130 11.80 -5.80 2.13
C LEU A 130 12.71 -6.93 1.63
N ASP A 131 12.51 -8.11 2.17
CA ASP A 131 13.20 -9.34 1.76
C ASP A 131 12.32 -10.16 0.83
N PHE A 132 12.87 -10.56 -0.30
CA PHE A 132 12.26 -11.56 -1.17
C PHE A 132 12.87 -12.94 -0.92
N VAL A 133 12.05 -13.92 -0.57
CA VAL A 133 12.47 -15.30 -0.32
C VAL A 133 11.61 -16.27 -1.13
N PHE A 134 12.27 -17.21 -1.82
CA PHE A 134 11.64 -18.29 -2.57
C PHE A 134 12.24 -19.66 -2.17
N PRO A 135 11.46 -20.75 -2.07
CA PRO A 135 9.99 -20.79 -2.14
C PRO A 135 9.36 -19.92 -1.05
N CYS A 136 8.15 -19.38 -1.27
CA CYS A 136 7.54 -18.46 -0.30
C CYS A 136 6.96 -19.19 0.93
N ASP A 137 7.81 -19.91 1.65
CA ASP A 137 7.49 -20.73 2.82
C ASP A 137 7.50 -19.89 4.12
N LEU A 138 7.23 -18.59 3.99
CA LEU A 138 7.28 -17.65 5.11
C LEU A 138 6.20 -18.02 6.13
N PRO A 139 6.56 -18.07 7.44
CA PRO A 139 5.64 -18.50 8.48
C PRO A 139 4.40 -17.59 8.50
N LEU A 140 3.25 -18.26 8.46
CA LEU A 140 1.92 -17.67 8.45
C LEU A 140 1.62 -16.98 9.78
N PRO A 141 0.72 -16.00 9.76
CA PRO A 141 -0.60 -16.31 10.33
C PRO A 141 -1.71 -16.47 9.28
N PHE A 142 -1.47 -16.16 8.01
CA PHE A 142 -2.52 -16.13 6.99
C PHE A 142 -2.02 -16.78 5.70
N THR A 143 -2.40 -18.05 5.42
CA THR A 143 -2.27 -18.62 4.07
C THR A 143 -3.20 -17.83 3.15
N ARG A 144 -3.15 -18.04 1.83
CA ARG A 144 -4.22 -17.51 0.98
C ARG A 144 -5.23 -18.62 0.74
N ASP A 145 -6.51 -18.28 0.53
CA ASP A 145 -7.55 -19.24 0.10
C ASP A 145 -7.14 -20.09 -1.13
N ALA A 146 -6.25 -19.58 -1.98
CA ALA A 146 -5.73 -20.28 -3.17
C ALA A 146 -4.36 -20.98 -2.94
N GLY A 147 -3.80 -20.92 -1.73
CA GLY A 147 -2.45 -21.42 -1.42
C GLY A 147 -1.32 -20.59 -2.03
N ASP A 148 -1.61 -19.41 -2.59
CA ASP A 148 -0.62 -18.55 -3.26
C ASP A 148 0.37 -17.96 -2.25
N PRO A 149 1.65 -18.38 -2.25
CA PRO A 149 2.62 -18.01 -1.25
C PRO A 149 3.11 -16.58 -1.56
N VAL A 150 3.22 -15.74 -0.53
CA VAL A 150 3.75 -14.37 -0.66
C VAL A 150 5.21 -14.37 -0.25
N CYS A 151 6.10 -14.04 -1.19
CA CYS A 151 7.56 -14.10 -1.06
C CYS A 151 8.20 -12.90 -0.37
N VAL A 152 7.43 -11.91 0.06
CA VAL A 152 7.96 -10.64 0.57
C VAL A 152 7.65 -10.46 2.06
N THR A 153 8.67 -10.10 2.84
CA THR A 153 8.57 -9.69 4.24
C THR A 153 9.21 -8.31 4.43
N GLY A 154 8.54 -7.41 5.13
CA GLY A 154 9.12 -6.12 5.51
C GLY A 154 10.02 -6.25 6.74
N ARG A 155 11.13 -5.49 6.76
CA ARG A 155 12.05 -5.44 7.90
C ARG A 155 11.64 -4.39 8.94
N GLY A 156 10.76 -3.46 8.60
CA GLY A 156 10.38 -2.33 9.48
C GLY A 156 11.50 -1.33 9.73
N ASP A 157 12.59 -1.36 8.95
CA ASP A 157 13.77 -0.51 9.06
C ASP A 157 13.58 0.83 8.31
N TRP A 158 12.49 1.51 8.63
CA TRP A 158 12.07 2.75 7.99
C TRP A 158 13.16 3.83 8.05
N ARG A 159 13.39 4.48 6.91
CA ARG A 159 14.34 5.57 6.73
C ARG A 159 13.80 6.61 5.74
N PRO A 160 14.33 7.85 5.76
CA PRO A 160 13.91 8.88 4.82
C PRO A 160 14.10 8.45 3.36
N ALA A 161 13.09 8.71 2.53
CA ALA A 161 13.18 8.52 1.09
C ALA A 161 14.13 9.57 0.47
N PRO A 162 14.92 9.21 -0.56
CA PRO A 162 15.63 10.19 -1.38
C PRO A 162 14.64 11.17 -2.02
N ARG A 163 15.00 12.45 -2.08
CA ARG A 163 14.19 13.48 -2.76
C ARG A 163 14.32 13.40 -4.27
#